data_AF-A0A2K6CJ40-F1
#
_entry.id   AF-A0A2K6CJ40-F1
#
_cell.length_a   1.000
_cell.length_b   1.000
_cell.length_c   1.000
_cell.angle_alpha   90.00
_cell.angle_beta   90.00
_cell.angle_gamma   90.00
#
_symmetry.space_group_name_H-M   'P 1'
#
loop_
_entity.id
_entity.type
_entity.pdbx_description
1 polymer ?
#
loop_
_entity_poly.entity_id
_entity_poly.type
_entity_poly.pdbx_seq_one_letter_code
_entity_poly.pdbx_strand_id
1 'polypeptide(L)'
;MAGQVTMLLLLLLLPLGSLVGYGLAEQQMNLSHKVIGEPCRSHDECQSNCCTTNSLDPHTLCTPKTILLQCLPWKKPNGYRCSDNSECQSSCCVRNNESPQEFCTSQTIFLQCVPWRKPNGNFCSSHQECSSQCCIQLREDSPFRCMPRTGILAQCLPL
;
A
#
# COMPACT_ATOMS: atom_id res chain seq x y z
N MET A 1 -23.54 17.91 -75.02
CA MET A 1 -24.19 18.63 -73.91
C MET A 1 -25.13 17.72 -73.11
N ALA A 2 -24.68 16.50 -72.76
CA ALA A 2 -25.51 15.52 -72.04
C ALA A 2 -24.76 14.83 -70.85
N GLY A 3 -23.44 15.05 -70.71
CA GLY A 3 -22.63 14.45 -69.64
C GLY A 3 -22.40 15.33 -68.41
N GLN A 4 -22.65 16.65 -68.48
CA GLN A 4 -22.56 17.54 -67.32
C GLN A 4 -23.86 17.63 -66.51
N VAL A 5 -25.01 17.39 -67.15
CA VAL A 5 -26.32 17.40 -66.47
C VAL A 5 -26.50 16.13 -65.63
N THR A 6 -25.99 14.99 -66.09
CA THR A 6 -26.04 13.72 -65.35
C THR A 6 -25.12 13.68 -64.13
N MET A 7 -23.95 14.33 -64.18
CA MET A 7 -23.06 14.44 -63.01
C MET A 7 -23.63 15.36 -61.91
N LEU A 8 -24.29 16.47 -62.28
CA LEU A 8 -24.98 17.31 -61.29
C LEU A 8 -26.20 16.61 -60.68
N LEU A 9 -26.92 15.78 -61.46
CA LEU A 9 -28.08 15.03 -60.98
C LEU A 9 -27.68 13.92 -59.98
N LEU A 10 -26.53 13.27 -60.18
CA LEU A 10 -25.99 12.29 -59.22
C LEU A 10 -25.52 12.93 -57.91
N LEU A 11 -24.96 14.14 -57.96
CA LEU A 11 -24.48 14.88 -56.79
C LEU A 11 -25.64 15.45 -55.92
N LEU A 12 -26.83 15.62 -56.48
CA LEU A 12 -28.03 16.11 -55.77
C LEU A 12 -28.86 15.00 -55.09
N LEU A 13 -28.60 13.72 -55.40
CA LEU A 13 -29.30 12.56 -54.80
C LEU A 13 -28.63 12.03 -53.52
N LEU A 14 -27.57 12.67 -53.04
CA LEU A 14 -26.75 12.19 -51.92
C LEU A 14 -27.12 12.66 -50.49
N PRO A 15 -28.20 13.43 -50.16
CA PRO A 15 -28.49 13.74 -48.77
C PRO A 15 -29.74 13.04 -48.19
N LEU A 16 -30.03 11.78 -48.55
CA LEU A 16 -31.12 11.00 -47.93
C LEU A 16 -30.70 9.64 -47.34
N GLY A 17 -29.39 9.36 -47.27
CA GLY A 17 -28.85 8.18 -46.58
C GLY A 17 -28.49 8.40 -45.12
N SER A 18 -28.71 9.61 -44.59
CA SER A 18 -28.50 9.93 -43.18
C SER A 18 -29.87 9.86 -42.49
N LEU A 19 -30.15 8.74 -41.81
CA LEU A 19 -31.14 8.53 -40.73
C LEU A 19 -31.72 7.11 -40.77
N VAL A 20 -30.89 6.07 -40.67
CA VAL A 20 -31.34 4.78 -40.09
C VAL A 20 -30.20 4.18 -39.27
N GLY A 21 -30.20 4.53 -37.98
CA GLY A 21 -30.09 3.57 -36.89
C GLY A 21 -28.95 2.55 -36.92
N TYR A 22 -27.76 2.98 -36.49
CA TYR A 22 -27.24 2.47 -35.23
C TYR A 22 -26.79 3.69 -34.45
N GLY A 23 -27.63 4.08 -33.48
CA GLY A 23 -27.20 5.02 -32.47
C GLY A 23 -25.90 4.49 -31.89
N LEU A 24 -24.83 5.25 -32.09
CA LEU A 24 -23.76 5.38 -31.12
C LEU A 24 -24.43 5.81 -29.80
N ALA A 25 -25.01 4.84 -29.11
CA ALA A 25 -25.06 4.83 -27.67
C ALA A 25 -23.71 4.29 -27.19
N GLU A 26 -22.62 4.98 -27.58
CA GLU A 26 -21.67 5.36 -26.55
C GLU A 26 -22.52 6.21 -25.61
N GLN A 27 -23.17 5.54 -24.66
CA GLN A 27 -23.45 6.15 -23.38
C GLN A 27 -22.08 6.60 -22.89
N GLN A 28 -21.68 7.78 -23.34
CA GLN A 28 -20.88 8.71 -22.59
C GLN A 28 -21.79 9.10 -21.42
N MET A 29 -22.07 8.11 -20.55
CA MET A 29 -22.21 8.37 -19.15
C MET A 29 -20.93 9.12 -18.85
N ASN A 30 -21.03 10.44 -18.73
CA ASN A 30 -20.22 11.19 -17.81
C ASN A 30 -20.51 10.63 -16.40
N LEU A 31 -20.20 9.34 -16.18
CA LEU A 31 -19.80 8.88 -14.88
C LEU A 31 -18.44 9.55 -14.75
N SER A 32 -18.42 10.74 -14.17
CA SER A 32 -17.17 11.26 -13.60
C SER A 32 -16.70 10.15 -12.69
N HIS A 33 -15.76 9.35 -13.20
CA HIS A 33 -15.28 8.20 -12.48
C HIS A 33 -14.71 8.73 -11.18
N LYS A 34 -15.14 8.10 -10.09
CA LYS A 34 -14.74 8.48 -8.76
C LYS A 34 -13.23 8.37 -8.62
N VAL A 35 -12.63 9.38 -8.01
CA VAL A 35 -11.19 9.46 -7.79
C VAL A 35 -10.80 8.66 -6.55
N ILE A 36 -9.51 8.43 -6.36
CA ILE A 36 -8.98 7.68 -5.21
C ILE A 36 -9.45 8.33 -3.90
N GLY A 37 -9.96 7.51 -2.98
CA GLY A 37 -10.48 7.93 -1.68
C GLY A 37 -11.98 8.24 -1.64
N GLU A 38 -12.67 8.28 -2.79
CA GLU A 38 -14.12 8.46 -2.81
C GLU A 38 -14.86 7.15 -2.50
N PRO A 39 -16.03 7.21 -1.82
CA PRO A 39 -16.81 6.02 -1.50
C PRO A 39 -17.41 5.40 -2.76
N CYS A 40 -17.30 4.09 -2.89
CA CYS A 40 -17.74 3.33 -4.06
C CYS A 40 -18.54 2.10 -3.64
N ARG A 41 -19.41 1.58 -4.50
CA ARG A 41 -20.08 0.27 -4.29
C ARG A 41 -19.58 -0.78 -5.26
N SER A 42 -19.22 -0.36 -6.47
CA SER A 42 -18.69 -1.21 -7.51
C SER A 42 -17.38 -0.69 -8.09
N HIS A 43 -16.61 -1.58 -8.70
CA HIS A 43 -15.30 -1.29 -9.27
C HIS A 43 -15.38 -0.24 -10.40
N ASP A 44 -16.38 -0.35 -11.27
CA ASP A 44 -16.61 0.51 -12.44
C ASP A 44 -16.90 1.97 -12.09
N GLU A 45 -17.33 2.25 -10.85
CA GLU A 45 -17.49 3.62 -10.37
C GLU A 45 -16.15 4.36 -10.26
N CYS A 46 -15.05 3.64 -10.03
CA CYS A 46 -13.73 4.22 -9.77
C CYS A 46 -12.92 4.35 -11.06
N GLN A 47 -12.14 5.43 -11.20
CA GLN A 47 -11.26 5.63 -12.37
C GLN A 47 -10.20 4.53 -12.48
N SER A 48 -9.76 4.02 -11.33
CA SER A 48 -8.83 2.89 -11.23
C SER A 48 -9.49 1.54 -11.52
N ASN A 49 -10.82 1.48 -11.62
CA ASN A 49 -11.62 0.25 -11.62
C ASN A 49 -11.37 -0.62 -10.37
N CYS A 50 -11.13 0.02 -9.21
CA CYS A 50 -10.80 -0.63 -7.94
C CYS A 50 -11.58 -0.02 -6.79
N CYS A 51 -12.56 -0.78 -6.28
CA CYS A 51 -13.34 -0.45 -5.10
C CYS A 51 -13.04 -1.49 -4.00
N THR A 52 -12.42 -1.06 -2.89
CA THR A 52 -12.01 -2.00 -1.83
C THR A 52 -12.45 -1.51 -0.46
N THR A 53 -12.77 -2.45 0.43
CA THR A 53 -13.17 -2.16 1.82
C THR A 53 -11.97 -1.67 2.62
N ASN A 54 -12.16 -0.59 3.38
CA ASN A 54 -11.17 -0.15 4.35
C ASN A 54 -11.21 -1.09 5.56
N SER A 55 -10.05 -1.62 5.98
CA SER A 55 -10.00 -2.56 7.11
C SER A 55 -10.30 -1.89 8.46
N LEU A 56 -10.16 -0.56 8.59
CA LEU A 56 -10.45 0.17 9.83
C LEU A 56 -11.89 0.68 9.91
N ASP A 57 -12.55 0.78 8.76
CA ASP A 57 -13.85 1.41 8.62
C ASP A 57 -14.61 0.65 7.52
N PRO A 58 -15.80 0.07 7.78
CA PRO A 58 -16.49 -0.81 6.83
C PRO A 58 -16.90 -0.15 5.50
N HIS A 59 -16.55 1.11 5.28
CA HIS A 59 -16.76 1.81 4.03
C HIS A 59 -15.78 1.36 2.94
N THR A 60 -16.33 1.17 1.74
CA THR A 60 -15.62 0.85 0.51
C THR A 60 -15.22 2.12 -0.21
N LEU A 61 -13.94 2.22 -0.59
CA LEU A 61 -13.34 3.40 -1.20
C LEU A 61 -12.60 3.04 -2.48
N CYS A 62 -12.53 3.99 -3.42
CA CYS A 62 -11.74 3.85 -4.63
C CYS A 62 -10.24 3.81 -4.29
N THR A 63 -9.52 2.78 -4.75
CA THR A 63 -8.09 2.59 -4.49
C THR A 63 -7.28 2.51 -5.78
N PRO A 64 -5.97 2.83 -5.78
CA PRO A 64 -5.14 2.70 -6.97
C PRO A 64 -4.92 1.23 -7.37
N LYS A 65 -4.60 1.02 -8.65
CA LYS A 65 -4.05 -0.24 -9.16
C LYS A 65 -2.55 -0.29 -9.01
N THR A 66 -2.01 -1.48 -8.79
CA THR A 66 -0.58 -1.72 -8.99
C THR A 66 -0.23 -1.69 -10.47
N ILE A 67 1.06 -1.60 -10.77
CA ILE A 67 1.62 -1.86 -12.11
C ILE A 67 1.22 -3.23 -12.70
N LEU A 68 0.80 -4.18 -11.86
CA LEU A 68 0.29 -5.50 -12.29
C LEU A 68 -1.23 -5.52 -12.47
N LEU A 69 -1.89 -4.35 -12.50
CA LEU A 69 -3.34 -4.18 -12.64
C LEU A 69 -4.18 -4.79 -11.50
N GLN A 70 -3.55 -5.07 -10.35
CA GLN A 70 -4.24 -5.57 -9.17
C GLN A 70 -4.75 -4.43 -8.31
N CYS A 71 -5.96 -4.56 -7.76
CA CYS A 71 -6.49 -3.61 -6.79
C CYS A 71 -5.71 -3.73 -5.48
N LEU A 72 -5.23 -2.61 -4.97
CA LEU A 72 -4.63 -2.58 -3.65
C LEU A 72 -5.75 -2.51 -2.61
N PRO A 73 -5.89 -3.52 -1.73
CA PRO A 73 -6.71 -3.34 -0.56
C PRO A 73 -6.09 -2.23 0.28
N TRP A 74 -6.94 -1.40 0.88
CA TRP A 74 -6.44 -0.42 1.83
C TRP A 74 -5.71 -1.15 2.97
N LYS A 75 -4.53 -0.66 3.34
CA LYS A 75 -3.70 -1.19 4.44
C LYS A 75 -3.46 -0.09 5.48
N LYS A 76 -3.26 -0.51 6.72
CA LYS A 76 -3.01 0.35 7.88
C LYS A 76 -1.69 1.13 7.72
N PRO A 77 -1.70 2.47 7.93
CA PRO A 77 -0.48 3.25 7.92
C PRO A 77 0.30 3.07 9.24
N ASN A 78 1.51 3.64 9.31
CA ASN A 78 2.36 3.52 10.48
C ASN A 78 1.69 4.08 11.75
N GLY A 79 1.93 3.45 12.90
CA GLY A 79 1.36 3.82 14.20
C GLY A 79 0.02 3.16 14.55
N TYR A 80 -0.61 2.44 13.61
CA TYR A 80 -1.83 1.69 13.87
C TYR A 80 -1.53 0.30 14.44
N ARG A 81 -2.38 -0.20 15.34
CA ARG A 81 -2.25 -1.57 15.85
C ARG A 81 -2.49 -2.59 14.75
N CYS A 82 -1.70 -3.64 14.77
CA CYS A 82 -1.75 -4.74 13.83
C CYS A 82 -1.50 -6.07 14.56
N SER A 83 -1.90 -7.16 13.93
CA SER A 83 -1.58 -8.52 14.36
C SER A 83 -0.75 -9.28 13.33
N ASP A 84 -0.82 -8.87 12.05
CA ASP A 84 -0.06 -9.45 10.95
C ASP A 84 0.59 -8.38 10.05
N ASN A 85 1.72 -8.75 9.44
CA ASN A 85 2.45 -7.89 8.50
C ASN A 85 1.60 -7.43 7.32
N SER A 86 0.71 -8.28 6.80
CA SER A 86 -0.12 -7.98 5.63
C SER A 86 -1.09 -6.83 5.85
N GLU A 87 -1.45 -6.54 7.11
CA GLU A 87 -2.32 -5.44 7.49
C GLU A 87 -1.68 -4.07 7.25
N CYS A 88 -0.34 -4.00 7.29
CA CYS A 88 0.39 -2.74 7.23
C CYS A 88 0.83 -2.38 5.80
N GLN A 89 0.77 -1.09 5.46
CA GLN A 89 1.25 -0.58 4.15
C GLN A 89 2.74 -0.91 3.93
N SER A 90 3.53 -0.80 5.00
CA SER A 90 4.96 -1.12 5.03
C SER A 90 5.25 -2.61 5.08
N SER A 91 4.24 -3.47 5.20
CA SER A 91 4.40 -4.89 5.49
C SER A 91 5.19 -5.19 6.78
N CYS A 92 5.23 -4.25 7.74
CA CYS A 92 5.90 -4.43 9.03
C CYS A 92 4.94 -4.18 10.18
N CYS A 93 4.51 -5.26 10.82
CA CYS A 93 3.84 -5.28 12.11
C CYS A 93 4.82 -5.72 13.17
N VAL A 94 5.31 -4.78 13.98
CA VAL A 94 6.31 -5.07 15.00
C VAL A 94 6.06 -4.25 16.25
N ARG A 95 6.61 -4.70 17.36
CA ARG A 95 6.67 -3.92 18.59
C ARG A 95 7.53 -2.67 18.38
N ASN A 96 7.02 -1.50 18.76
CA ASN A 96 7.70 -0.21 18.61
C ASN A 96 8.17 0.42 19.95
N ASN A 97 7.86 -0.20 21.08
CA ASN A 97 8.23 0.26 22.42
C ASN A 97 8.32 -0.93 23.40
N GLU A 98 8.41 -0.67 24.70
CA GLU A 98 8.44 -1.73 25.72
C GLU A 98 7.10 -2.47 25.87
N SER A 99 6.00 -1.86 25.42
CA SER A 99 4.66 -2.41 25.51
C SER A 99 4.52 -3.67 24.62
N PRO A 100 3.79 -4.71 25.05
CA PRO A 100 3.70 -5.95 24.30
C PRO A 100 3.01 -5.82 22.94
N GLN A 101 2.25 -4.74 22.72
CA GLN A 101 1.46 -4.49 21.52
C GLN A 101 2.33 -4.19 20.30
N GLU A 102 1.84 -4.62 19.14
CA GLU A 102 2.47 -4.41 17.85
C GLU A 102 1.75 -3.33 17.05
N PHE A 103 2.55 -2.59 16.29
CA PHE A 103 2.09 -1.48 15.49
C PHE A 103 2.72 -1.55 14.10
N CYS A 104 2.02 -0.99 13.12
CA CYS A 104 2.58 -0.78 11.79
C CYS A 104 3.76 0.19 11.91
N THR A 105 4.91 -0.19 11.35
CA THR A 105 6.14 0.63 11.38
C THR A 105 6.73 0.74 9.98
N SER A 106 7.54 1.78 9.73
CA SER A 106 8.26 1.88 8.46
C SER A 106 9.34 0.80 8.34
N GLN A 107 9.57 0.34 7.11
CA GLN A 107 10.77 -0.42 6.80
C GLN A 107 12.03 0.45 6.92
N THR A 108 13.17 -0.17 7.18
CA THR A 108 14.46 0.48 7.01
C THR A 108 14.77 0.72 5.54
N ILE A 109 15.85 1.47 5.25
CA ILE A 109 16.37 1.65 3.89
C ILE A 109 16.70 0.32 3.19
N PHE A 110 16.87 -0.77 3.94
CA PHE A 110 17.12 -2.11 3.44
C PHE A 110 15.86 -2.97 3.31
N LEU A 111 14.67 -2.37 3.39
CA LEU A 111 13.37 -3.04 3.32
C LEU A 111 13.16 -4.08 4.45
N GLN A 112 13.78 -3.85 5.60
CA GLN A 112 13.67 -4.74 6.76
C GLN A 112 12.75 -4.16 7.83
N CYS A 113 11.96 -5.03 8.45
CA CYS A 113 11.19 -4.70 9.65
C CYS A 113 12.10 -4.85 10.88
N VAL A 114 12.41 -3.74 11.55
CA VAL A 114 13.24 -3.77 12.76
C VAL A 114 12.37 -3.44 13.96
N PRO A 115 12.10 -4.42 14.85
CA PRO A 115 11.36 -4.16 16.08
C PRO A 115 12.16 -3.25 17.01
N TRP A 116 11.47 -2.56 17.91
CA TRP A 116 12.09 -1.90 19.04
C TRP A 116 12.85 -2.92 19.89
N ARG A 117 14.01 -2.49 20.38
CA ARG A 117 14.91 -3.29 21.21
C ARG A 117 15.31 -2.49 22.45
N LYS A 118 15.52 -3.21 23.55
CA LYS A 118 15.88 -2.66 24.85
C LYS A 118 17.21 -1.88 24.78
N PRO A 119 17.30 -0.72 25.45
CA PRO A 119 18.55 0.03 25.59
C PRO A 119 19.56 -0.70 26.47
N ASN A 120 20.82 -0.23 26.44
CA ASN A 120 21.89 -0.76 27.29
C ASN A 120 21.55 -0.58 28.78
N GLY A 121 21.92 -1.56 29.62
CA GLY A 121 21.64 -1.62 31.05
C GLY A 121 20.39 -2.42 31.43
N ASN A 122 19.43 -2.55 30.49
CA ASN A 122 18.18 -3.28 30.74
C ASN A 122 18.41 -4.79 30.81
N PHE A 123 17.57 -5.48 31.59
CA PHE A 123 17.58 -6.93 31.67
C PHE A 123 17.14 -7.56 30.35
N CYS A 124 17.81 -8.65 29.98
CA CYS A 124 17.56 -9.38 28.75
C CYS A 124 17.70 -10.88 28.98
N SER A 125 17.00 -11.67 28.17
CA SER A 125 17.15 -13.13 28.14
C SER A 125 17.87 -13.59 26.87
N SER A 126 17.88 -12.75 25.82
CA SER A 126 18.48 -13.05 24.53
C SER A 126 19.15 -11.83 23.91
N HIS A 127 20.14 -12.06 23.04
CA HIS A 127 20.82 -11.01 22.28
C HIS A 127 19.85 -10.15 21.46
N GLN A 128 18.82 -10.77 20.87
CA GLN A 128 17.90 -10.10 19.94
C GLN A 128 17.03 -9.03 20.60
N GLU A 129 16.82 -9.13 21.92
CA GLU A 129 16.09 -8.14 22.72
C GLU A 129 16.85 -6.82 22.84
N CYS A 130 18.17 -6.81 22.70
CA CYS A 130 19.01 -5.65 22.94
C CYS A 130 19.28 -4.87 21.65
N SER A 131 19.25 -3.53 21.72
CA SER A 131 19.57 -2.67 20.57
C SER A 131 20.99 -2.93 20.05
N SER A 132 21.93 -3.16 20.98
CA SER A 132 23.30 -3.57 20.70
C SER A 132 23.47 -5.01 20.22
N GLN A 133 22.40 -5.82 20.23
CA GLN A 133 22.45 -7.27 20.03
C GLN A 133 23.40 -8.00 21.01
N CYS A 134 23.64 -7.44 22.18
CA CYS A 134 24.53 -8.01 23.19
C CYS A 134 23.78 -8.13 24.52
N CYS A 135 23.48 -9.38 24.89
CA CYS A 135 22.92 -9.73 26.19
C CYS A 135 23.95 -10.58 26.92
N ILE A 136 24.63 -10.00 27.91
CA ILE A 136 25.75 -10.67 28.59
C ILE A 136 25.61 -10.60 30.10
N GLN A 137 26.27 -11.53 30.77
CA GLN A 137 26.43 -11.57 32.21
C GLN A 137 27.74 -10.87 32.59
N LEU A 138 27.73 -9.97 33.57
CA LEU A 138 28.95 -9.24 33.99
C LEU A 138 29.78 -10.01 35.03
N ARG A 139 29.13 -10.86 35.82
CA ARG A 139 29.67 -11.73 36.87
C ARG A 139 28.87 -13.02 36.91
N GLU A 140 29.46 -14.12 37.39
CA GLU A 140 28.82 -15.45 37.46
C GLU A 140 27.45 -15.47 38.15
N ASP A 141 27.21 -14.57 39.13
CA ASP A 141 25.94 -14.49 39.88
C ASP A 141 25.11 -13.22 39.54
N SER A 142 25.45 -12.52 38.45
CA SER A 142 24.69 -11.34 38.04
C SER A 142 23.62 -11.67 37.00
N PRO A 143 22.51 -10.94 36.94
CA PRO A 143 21.54 -11.10 35.86
C PRO A 143 22.11 -10.59 34.51
N PHE A 144 21.64 -11.18 33.41
CA PHE A 144 22.00 -10.75 32.06
C PHE A 144 21.46 -9.35 31.74
N ARG A 145 22.29 -8.53 31.10
CA ARG A 145 21.95 -7.15 30.73
C ARG A 145 22.38 -6.82 29.31
N CYS A 146 21.65 -5.90 28.69
CA CYS A 146 22.02 -5.32 27.42
C CYS A 146 23.29 -4.48 27.59
N MET A 147 24.32 -4.74 26.78
CA MET A 147 25.62 -4.03 26.85
C MET A 147 25.98 -3.46 25.49
N PRO A 148 26.71 -2.33 25.40
CA PRO A 148 27.19 -1.83 24.11
C PRO A 148 28.15 -2.82 23.45
N ARG A 149 28.22 -2.80 22.12
CA ARG A 149 29.31 -3.44 21.38
C ARG A 149 30.57 -2.59 21.52
N THR A 150 31.69 -3.21 21.86
CA THR A 150 32.96 -2.52 22.15
C THR A 150 34.11 -3.09 21.31
N GLY A 151 35.18 -2.31 21.17
CA GLY A 151 36.35 -2.68 20.37
C GLY A 151 36.17 -2.52 18.86
N ILE A 152 37.26 -2.73 18.10
CA ILE A 152 37.32 -2.56 16.64
C ILE A 152 36.36 -3.52 15.93
N LEU A 153 36.18 -4.73 16.48
CA LEU A 153 35.31 -5.77 15.93
C LEU A 153 33.86 -5.70 16.45
N ALA A 154 33.52 -4.67 17.23
CA ALA A 154 32.17 -4.48 17.81
C ALA A 154 31.66 -5.76 18.51
N GLN A 155 32.47 -6.32 19.41
CA GLN A 155 32.15 -7.56 20.13
C GLN A 155 31.35 -7.27 21.41
N CYS A 156 30.64 -8.27 21.90
CA CYS A 156 29.91 -8.22 23.18
C CYS A 156 30.89 -8.46 24.35
N LEU A 157 31.77 -7.49 24.63
CA LEU A 157 32.74 -7.60 25.71
C LEU A 157 32.29 -6.78 26.93
N PRO A 158 32.43 -7.33 28.15
CA PRO A 158 32.32 -6.53 29.36
C PRO A 158 33.42 -5.45 29.36
N LEU A 159 33.03 -4.22 29.71
CA LEU A 159 33.95 -3.09 29.89
C LEU A 159 34.75 -3.23 31.19
#